data_AF-A0A7V5DAA5-F1
#
_entry.id   AF-A0A7V5DAA5-F1
#
_cell.length_a   1.000
_cell.length_b   1.000
_cell.length_c   1.000
_cell.angle_alpha   90.00
_cell.angle_beta   90.00
_cell.angle_gamma   90.00
#
_symmetry.space_group_name_H-M   'P 1'
#
loop_
_entity.id
_entity.type
_entity.pdbx_description
1 polymer ?
#
loop_
_entity_poly.entity_id
_entity_poly.type
_entity_poly.pdbx_seq_one_letter_code
_entity_poly.pdbx_strand_id
1 'polypeptide(L)'
;MKYKAFISCRHSENGRRHAVALETALKRYAKPTLSRPMKIFRDEKHMKPDISLPKLIRDGLEDSEFLIFLAEKASAESQWCGEELEYWCGHLQRTDRLIIALIDDDIVLDGTNSIDWEQTTALPRLLQPYLTSIPLYMDLRWAESATDTDLQHPKYRHEINALAARLRGLNPEDLNDEEIRVFRRNIRLRNEAIAVLLAMLGVSVGATFWALDAQREAEESAVEALRQQKIAEKNLADRIEQETQKERLNFDRYVSNGDVFANSGDFSIALRYYQKADSILLKFPDDPQLLAKKEALAQKLNLALAKTQTQR
;
A
#
# COMPACT_ATOMS: atom_id res chain seq x y z
N MET A 1 11.83 25.46 -28.14
CA MET A 1 11.72 24.07 -28.61
C MET A 1 10.91 23.25 -27.63
N LYS A 2 9.78 22.70 -28.08
CA LYS A 2 8.88 21.83 -27.30
C LYS A 2 9.41 20.40 -27.23
N TYR A 3 10.14 19.97 -28.25
CA TYR A 3 10.75 18.64 -28.36
C TYR A 3 12.27 18.76 -28.40
N LYS A 4 12.95 17.77 -27.84
CA LYS A 4 14.41 17.65 -27.88
C LYS A 4 14.89 17.11 -29.22
N ALA A 5 14.18 16.15 -29.80
CA ALA A 5 14.52 15.62 -31.11
C ALA A 5 13.25 15.25 -31.88
N PHE A 6 13.32 15.38 -33.20
CA PHE A 6 12.42 14.79 -34.17
C PHE A 6 13.08 13.55 -34.76
N ILE A 7 12.38 12.42 -34.84
CA ILE A 7 12.87 11.23 -35.53
C ILE A 7 12.18 11.14 -36.89
N SER A 8 12.97 11.30 -37.97
CA SER A 8 12.54 11.09 -39.35
C SER A 8 12.94 9.68 -39.78
N CYS A 9 11.97 8.88 -40.18
CA CYS A 9 12.17 7.53 -40.69
C CYS A 9 11.03 7.14 -41.62
N ARG A 10 11.29 6.25 -42.57
CA ARG A 10 10.22 5.57 -43.27
C ARG A 10 9.52 4.56 -42.36
N HIS A 11 8.23 4.37 -42.61
CA HIS A 11 7.39 3.37 -41.95
C HIS A 11 7.70 1.92 -42.40
N SER A 12 8.96 1.60 -42.70
CA SER A 12 9.41 0.22 -42.88
C SER A 12 9.37 -0.50 -41.53
N GLU A 13 9.31 -1.84 -41.53
CA GLU A 13 9.34 -2.60 -40.28
C GLU A 13 10.63 -2.35 -39.49
N ASN A 14 11.77 -2.28 -40.21
CA ASN A 14 13.08 -2.00 -39.63
C ASN A 14 13.18 -0.58 -39.08
N GLY A 15 12.85 0.43 -39.88
CA GLY A 15 12.87 1.84 -39.50
C GLY A 15 11.97 2.14 -38.29
N ARG A 16 10.76 1.58 -38.26
CA ARG A 16 9.85 1.73 -37.12
C ARG A 16 10.40 1.09 -35.85
N ARG A 17 10.98 -0.11 -35.94
CA ARG A 17 11.60 -0.80 -34.79
C ARG A 17 12.70 0.06 -34.18
N HIS A 18 13.62 0.56 -35.02
CA HIS A 18 14.70 1.43 -34.56
C HIS A 18 14.18 2.75 -33.99
N ALA A 19 13.17 3.38 -34.61
CA ALA A 19 12.60 4.63 -34.11
C ALA A 19 11.96 4.46 -32.71
N VAL A 20 11.21 3.38 -32.49
CA VAL A 20 10.59 3.07 -31.20
C VAL A 20 11.64 2.73 -30.14
N ALA A 21 12.65 1.92 -30.50
CA ALA A 21 13.75 1.59 -29.62
C ALA A 21 14.53 2.84 -29.20
N LEU A 22 14.86 3.71 -30.16
CA LEU A 22 15.59 4.95 -29.92
C LEU A 22 14.79 5.93 -29.04
N GLU A 23 13.50 6.12 -29.32
CA GLU A 23 12.60 6.94 -28.48
C GLU A 23 12.60 6.42 -27.04
N THR A 24 12.47 5.10 -26.86
CA THR A 24 12.39 4.46 -25.55
C THR A 24 13.71 4.54 -24.79
N ALA A 25 14.82 4.25 -25.49
CA ALA A 25 16.17 4.28 -24.95
C ALA A 25 16.51 5.69 -24.45
N LEU A 26 16.34 6.72 -25.30
CA LEU A 26 16.64 8.11 -24.94
C LEU A 26 15.79 8.65 -23.78
N LYS A 27 14.54 8.20 -23.65
CA LYS A 27 13.67 8.59 -22.53
C LYS A 27 14.08 7.98 -21.19
N ARG A 28 14.71 6.79 -21.22
CA ARG A 28 15.10 6.03 -20.02
C ARG A 28 16.56 6.27 -19.64
N TYR A 29 17.43 6.43 -20.63
CA TYR A 29 18.87 6.47 -20.46
C TYR A 29 19.34 7.67 -19.65
N ALA A 30 20.13 7.39 -18.59
CA ALA A 30 20.68 8.38 -17.65
C ALA A 30 19.65 9.42 -17.16
N LYS A 31 18.38 9.02 -17.01
CA LYS A 31 17.29 9.93 -16.59
C LYS A 31 17.40 10.22 -15.07
N PRO A 32 17.52 11.48 -14.64
CA PRO A 32 17.43 11.81 -13.21
C PRO A 32 16.07 11.44 -12.63
N THR A 33 16.03 10.97 -11.38
CA THR A 33 14.85 10.42 -10.70
C THR A 33 13.59 11.27 -10.78
N LEU A 34 13.75 12.59 -10.70
CA LEU A 34 12.65 13.54 -10.66
C LEU A 34 12.50 14.39 -11.93
N SER A 35 13.35 14.14 -12.94
CA SER A 35 13.28 14.90 -14.18
C SER A 35 12.22 14.33 -15.12
N ARG A 36 11.58 15.21 -15.89
CA ARG A 36 10.69 14.78 -16.97
C ARG A 36 11.53 14.13 -18.08
N PRO A 37 11.06 13.03 -18.69
CA PRO A 37 11.76 12.44 -19.82
C PRO A 37 11.83 13.44 -20.99
N MET A 38 12.87 13.32 -21.81
CA MET A 38 12.98 14.14 -23.02
C MET A 38 11.76 13.89 -23.92
N LYS A 39 11.19 14.98 -24.42
CA LYS A 39 10.09 14.92 -25.38
C LYS A 39 10.69 14.70 -26.76
N ILE A 40 10.38 13.57 -27.36
CA ILE A 40 10.82 13.20 -28.72
C ILE A 40 9.56 13.18 -29.59
N PHE A 41 9.61 13.87 -30.72
CA PHE A 41 8.54 13.86 -31.71
C PHE A 41 8.79 12.72 -32.70
N ARG A 42 7.73 12.00 -33.03
CA ARG A 42 7.73 10.89 -33.99
C ARG A 42 6.40 10.91 -34.74
N ASP A 43 6.47 10.89 -36.07
CA ASP A 43 5.34 11.12 -36.98
C ASP A 43 4.13 10.19 -36.72
N GLU A 44 4.38 8.93 -36.34
CA GLU A 44 3.33 7.92 -36.11
C GLU A 44 2.29 8.23 -35.02
N LYS A 45 2.52 9.19 -34.11
CA LYS A 45 1.61 9.44 -32.97
C LYS A 45 0.44 10.37 -33.28
N HIS A 46 0.34 10.96 -34.48
CA HIS A 46 -0.63 12.01 -34.74
C HIS A 46 -1.42 11.89 -36.05
N MET A 47 -1.75 10.67 -36.47
CA MET A 47 -2.72 10.45 -37.54
C MET A 47 -4.15 10.72 -37.04
N LYS A 48 -4.49 12.01 -36.87
CA LYS A 48 -5.88 12.47 -36.80
C LYS A 48 -6.32 12.82 -38.23
N PRO A 49 -7.42 12.25 -38.76
CA PRO A 49 -7.86 12.44 -40.14
C PRO A 49 -8.20 13.87 -40.57
N ASP A 50 -8.16 14.85 -39.64
CA ASP A 50 -8.79 16.18 -39.79
C ASP A 50 -7.79 17.35 -39.68
N ILE A 51 -6.49 17.09 -39.66
CA ILE A 51 -5.45 18.14 -39.66
C ILE A 51 -4.56 17.88 -40.87
N SER A 52 -4.32 18.90 -41.70
CA SER A 52 -3.37 18.82 -42.81
C SER A 52 -2.01 18.36 -42.29
N LEU A 53 -1.70 17.06 -42.44
CA LEU A 53 -0.45 16.39 -42.05
C LEU A 53 0.81 17.26 -42.26
N PRO A 54 0.94 17.99 -43.40
CA PRO A 54 2.12 18.81 -43.64
C PRO A 54 2.35 19.94 -42.63
N LYS A 55 1.29 20.51 -42.03
CA LYS A 55 1.44 21.58 -41.03
C LYS A 55 1.92 21.04 -39.69
N LEU A 56 1.38 19.91 -39.25
CA LEU A 56 1.77 19.31 -37.98
C LEU A 56 3.22 18.83 -37.99
N ILE A 57 3.67 18.26 -39.12
CA ILE A 57 5.06 17.83 -39.30
C ILE A 57 6.00 19.03 -39.30
N ARG A 58 5.66 20.11 -40.02
CA ARG A 58 6.42 21.36 -39.99
C ARG A 58 6.49 21.98 -38.59
N ASP A 59 5.36 22.07 -37.89
CA ASP A 59 5.33 22.53 -36.50
C ASP A 59 6.22 21.64 -35.62
N GLY A 60 6.18 20.32 -35.82
CA GLY A 60 7.03 19.35 -35.12
C GLY A 60 8.53 19.54 -35.39
N LEU A 61 8.91 19.83 -36.63
CA LEU A 61 10.29 20.16 -37.02
C LEU A 61 10.71 21.51 -36.41
N GLU A 62 9.91 22.56 -36.55
CA GLU A 62 10.20 23.88 -35.98
C GLU A 62 10.41 23.81 -34.45
N ASP A 63 9.54 23.06 -33.76
CA ASP A 63 9.55 22.88 -32.30
C ASP A 63 10.62 21.90 -31.79
N SER A 64 11.37 21.24 -32.67
CA SER A 64 12.42 20.28 -32.32
C SER A 64 13.80 20.93 -32.34
N GLU A 65 14.61 20.59 -31.34
CA GLU A 65 15.98 21.11 -31.23
C GLU A 65 16.95 20.38 -32.16
N PHE A 66 16.79 19.06 -32.32
CA PHE A 66 17.59 18.19 -33.18
C PHE A 66 16.71 17.41 -34.15
N LEU A 67 17.27 17.02 -35.29
CA LEU A 67 16.66 16.06 -36.23
C LEU A 67 17.52 14.80 -36.25
N ILE A 68 16.92 13.66 -35.96
CA ILE A 68 17.54 12.34 -36.10
C ILE A 68 16.94 11.68 -37.33
N PHE A 69 17.77 11.48 -38.36
CA PHE A 69 17.39 10.77 -39.57
C PHE A 69 17.84 9.32 -39.49
N LEU A 70 16.89 8.38 -39.59
CA LEU A 70 17.20 6.97 -39.70
C LEU A 70 17.53 6.66 -41.17
N ALA A 71 18.83 6.49 -41.45
CA ALA A 71 19.35 6.27 -42.78
C ALA A 71 19.24 4.79 -43.17
N GLU A 72 18.47 4.57 -44.22
CA GLU A 72 18.32 3.33 -45.00
C GLU A 72 17.89 3.76 -46.41
N LYS A 73 18.10 2.94 -47.42
CA LYS A 73 17.71 3.24 -48.81
C LYS A 73 16.24 3.58 -48.92
N ALA A 74 15.37 2.87 -48.20
CA ALA A 74 13.94 3.10 -48.22
C ALA A 74 13.57 4.51 -47.71
N SER A 75 14.31 5.03 -46.72
CA SER A 75 14.14 6.38 -46.18
C SER A 75 14.76 7.44 -47.10
N ALA A 76 15.89 7.13 -47.75
CA ALA A 76 16.50 8.00 -48.75
C ALA A 76 15.61 8.22 -49.99
N GLU A 77 14.87 7.19 -50.43
CA GLU A 77 13.93 7.27 -51.56
C GLU A 77 12.55 7.82 -51.18
N SER A 78 12.31 8.10 -49.88
CA SER A 78 11.03 8.61 -49.40
C SER A 78 10.87 10.10 -49.69
N GLN A 79 9.84 10.47 -50.45
CA GLN A 79 9.50 11.88 -50.69
C GLN A 79 9.29 12.65 -49.37
N TRP A 80 8.59 12.06 -48.41
CA TRP A 80 8.31 12.70 -47.12
C TRP A 80 9.58 12.98 -46.32
N CYS A 81 10.47 12.00 -46.19
CA CYS A 81 11.76 12.20 -45.51
C CYS A 81 12.61 13.24 -46.25
N GLY A 82 12.54 13.25 -47.59
CA GLY A 82 13.21 14.25 -48.40
C GLY A 82 12.72 15.68 -48.14
N GLU A 83 11.40 15.89 -48.09
CA GLU A 83 10.78 17.18 -47.75
C GLU A 83 11.14 17.64 -46.33
N GLU A 84 11.16 16.72 -45.36
CA GLU A 84 11.56 17.02 -43.97
C GLU A 84 13.03 17.46 -43.88
N LEU A 85 13.92 16.76 -44.58
CA LEU A 85 15.36 17.07 -44.62
C LEU A 85 15.64 18.37 -45.37
N GLU A 86 14.96 18.62 -46.49
CA GLU A 86 15.05 19.87 -47.24
C GLU A 86 14.55 21.05 -46.39
N TYR A 87 13.44 20.87 -45.68
CA TYR A 87 12.94 21.89 -44.77
C TYR A 87 13.91 22.14 -43.61
N TRP A 88 14.49 21.11 -43.02
CA TRP A 88 15.44 21.25 -41.92
C TRP A 88 16.76 21.92 -42.34
N CYS A 89 17.35 21.50 -43.45
CA CYS A 89 18.65 21.99 -43.90
C CYS A 89 18.53 23.28 -44.69
N GLY A 90 17.53 23.40 -45.56
CA GLY A 90 17.31 24.56 -46.42
C GLY A 90 16.57 25.70 -45.71
N HIS A 91 15.41 25.41 -45.11
CA HIS A 91 14.57 26.45 -44.51
C HIS A 91 15.00 26.81 -43.08
N LEU A 92 15.18 25.81 -42.21
CA LEU A 92 15.61 26.05 -40.82
C LEU A 92 17.11 26.30 -40.67
N GLN A 93 17.92 25.87 -41.65
CA GLN A 93 19.37 26.02 -41.67
C GLN A 93 20.07 25.38 -40.45
N ARG A 94 19.54 24.25 -39.94
CA ARG A 94 20.01 23.57 -38.71
C ARG A 94 20.84 22.32 -39.00
N THR A 95 21.69 22.37 -40.02
CA THR A 95 22.49 21.21 -40.44
C THR A 95 23.46 20.72 -39.34
N ASP A 96 23.90 21.61 -38.45
CA ASP A 96 24.74 21.30 -37.27
C ASP A 96 24.03 20.44 -36.19
N ARG A 97 22.70 20.36 -36.29
CA ARG A 97 21.80 19.61 -35.39
C ARG A 97 21.11 18.44 -36.08
N LEU A 98 21.53 18.11 -37.30
CA LEU A 98 21.17 16.89 -37.97
C LEU A 98 22.07 15.75 -37.47
N ILE A 99 21.45 14.64 -37.09
CA ILE A 99 22.11 13.42 -36.62
C ILE A 99 21.70 12.30 -37.56
N ILE A 100 22.67 11.57 -38.10
CA ILE A 100 22.43 10.46 -39.02
C ILE A 100 22.61 9.15 -38.26
N ALA A 101 21.56 8.34 -38.22
CA ALA A 101 21.59 7.01 -37.64
C ALA A 101 21.44 5.96 -38.73
N LEU A 102 22.54 5.33 -39.11
CA LEU A 102 22.57 4.33 -40.17
C LEU A 102 22.01 3.01 -39.64
N ILE A 103 20.84 2.61 -40.12
CA ILE A 103 20.15 1.40 -39.67
C ILE A 103 20.22 0.26 -40.69
N ASP A 104 20.44 0.59 -41.96
CA ASP A 104 20.62 -0.37 -43.05
C ASP A 104 21.41 0.30 -44.19
N ASP A 105 21.84 -0.49 -45.17
CA ASP A 105 22.60 -0.06 -46.35
C ASP A 105 23.98 0.57 -46.02
N ASP A 106 24.56 1.34 -46.95
CA ASP A 106 25.93 1.86 -46.85
C ASP A 106 25.99 3.38 -47.08
N ILE A 107 26.87 4.02 -46.29
CA ILE A 107 27.37 5.38 -46.52
C ILE A 107 28.84 5.23 -46.87
N VAL A 108 29.18 5.53 -48.13
CA VAL A 108 30.53 5.39 -48.66
C VAL A 108 31.24 6.73 -48.54
N LEU A 109 32.47 6.72 -48.04
CA LEU A 109 33.34 7.88 -47.96
C LEU A 109 34.35 7.85 -49.11
N ASP A 110 34.43 8.95 -49.86
CA ASP A 110 35.56 9.23 -50.73
C ASP A 110 36.76 9.55 -49.81
N GLY A 111 37.94 9.02 -50.10
CA GLY A 111 39.09 8.90 -49.18
C GLY A 111 39.61 10.18 -48.51
N THR A 112 39.01 11.33 -48.83
CA THR A 112 39.15 12.65 -48.21
C THR A 112 38.16 12.93 -47.06
N ASN A 113 37.49 11.90 -46.53
CA ASN A 113 36.49 12.01 -45.45
C ASN A 113 35.22 12.78 -45.86
N SER A 114 34.96 12.86 -47.17
CA SER A 114 33.75 13.41 -47.79
C SER A 114 32.86 12.27 -48.28
N ILE A 115 31.55 12.46 -48.30
CA ILE A 115 30.60 11.42 -48.72
C ILE A 115 30.71 11.21 -50.24
N ASP A 116 30.88 9.96 -50.67
CA ASP A 116 30.71 9.55 -52.07
C ASP A 116 29.20 9.40 -52.35
N TRP A 117 28.64 10.43 -52.97
CA TRP A 117 27.21 10.51 -53.30
C TRP A 117 26.78 9.60 -54.45
N GLU A 118 27.72 9.05 -55.22
CA GLU A 118 27.40 8.11 -56.30
C GLU A 118 27.28 6.67 -55.78
N GLN A 119 28.03 6.33 -54.73
CA GLN A 119 27.99 5.00 -54.12
C GLN A 119 27.12 4.90 -52.86
N THR A 120 26.87 6.01 -52.17
CA THR A 120 26.03 6.03 -50.97
C THR A 120 24.56 5.78 -51.30
N THR A 121 23.94 4.80 -50.63
CA THR A 121 22.54 4.42 -50.85
C THR A 121 21.62 4.84 -49.71
N ALA A 122 22.16 5.03 -48.50
CA ALA A 122 21.38 5.32 -47.30
C ALA A 122 21.00 6.80 -47.12
N LEU A 123 21.56 7.71 -47.91
CA LEU A 123 21.33 9.16 -47.83
C LEU A 123 20.71 9.70 -49.12
N PRO A 124 19.66 10.55 -49.05
CA PRO A 124 19.13 11.19 -50.24
C PRO A 124 20.11 12.20 -50.83
N ARG A 125 20.21 12.24 -52.18
CA ARG A 125 21.08 13.17 -52.92
C ARG A 125 20.82 14.65 -52.60
N LEU A 126 19.63 15.00 -52.12
CA LEU A 126 19.28 16.37 -51.69
C LEU A 126 20.16 16.89 -50.55
N LEU A 127 20.84 16.02 -49.79
CA LEU A 127 21.72 16.40 -48.69
C LEU A 127 23.13 16.82 -49.15
N GLN A 128 23.48 16.55 -50.41
CA GLN A 128 24.77 16.88 -51.00
C GLN A 128 25.23 18.34 -50.80
N PRO A 129 24.39 19.38 -51.01
CA PRO A 129 24.81 20.77 -50.80
C PRO A 129 24.96 21.14 -49.31
N TYR A 130 24.34 20.38 -48.40
CA TYR A 130 24.29 20.70 -46.98
C TYR A 130 25.37 19.97 -46.17
N LEU A 131 25.78 18.76 -46.60
CA LEU A 131 26.73 17.92 -45.89
C LEU A 131 28.12 17.96 -46.55
N THR A 132 29.01 18.77 -46.00
CA THR A 132 30.43 18.82 -46.43
C THR A 132 31.29 17.74 -45.78
N SER A 133 30.94 17.32 -44.56
CA SER A 133 31.56 16.24 -43.79
C SER A 133 30.48 15.47 -43.04
N ILE A 134 30.67 14.18 -42.78
CA ILE A 134 29.65 13.39 -42.05
C ILE A 134 29.40 14.00 -40.66
N PRO A 135 28.19 14.49 -40.38
CA PRO A 135 27.81 14.90 -39.02
C PRO A 135 27.69 13.64 -38.16
N LEU A 136 28.03 13.75 -36.86
CA LEU A 136 28.01 12.67 -35.87
C LEU A 136 27.09 11.50 -36.26
N TYR A 137 27.67 10.44 -36.80
CA TYR A 137 26.94 9.30 -37.32
C TYR A 137 27.01 8.14 -36.33
N MET A 138 25.88 7.48 -36.13
CA MET A 138 25.83 6.22 -35.40
C MET A 138 25.59 5.08 -36.39
N ASP A 139 26.40 4.02 -36.31
CA ASP A 139 26.20 2.80 -37.08
C ASP A 139 25.41 1.79 -36.22
N LEU A 140 24.15 1.60 -36.59
CA LEU A 140 23.19 0.69 -35.96
C LEU A 140 22.84 -0.52 -36.86
N ARG A 141 23.53 -0.72 -37.99
CA ARG A 141 23.24 -1.82 -38.93
C ARG A 141 23.40 -3.20 -38.32
N TRP A 142 24.30 -3.30 -37.35
CA TRP A 142 24.53 -4.52 -36.58
C TRP A 142 23.35 -4.90 -35.66
N ALA A 143 22.41 -3.98 -35.42
CA ALA A 143 21.32 -4.18 -34.46
C ALA A 143 20.04 -4.69 -35.15
N GLU A 144 20.11 -5.90 -35.70
CA GLU A 144 19.05 -6.55 -36.48
C GLU A 144 17.86 -6.98 -35.61
N SER A 145 18.09 -7.28 -34.32
CA SER A 145 17.06 -7.83 -33.43
C SER A 145 16.62 -6.88 -32.32
N ALA A 146 15.53 -7.24 -31.64
CA ALA A 146 15.06 -6.50 -30.46
C ALA A 146 16.04 -6.57 -29.28
N THR A 147 16.81 -7.65 -29.15
CA THR A 147 17.83 -7.80 -28.09
C THR A 147 19.04 -6.91 -28.32
N ASP A 148 19.38 -6.62 -29.58
CA ASP A 148 20.51 -5.76 -29.93
C ASP A 148 20.21 -4.28 -29.67
N THR A 149 18.93 -3.92 -29.65
CA THR A 149 18.44 -2.56 -29.36
C THR A 149 18.02 -2.36 -27.89
N ASP A 150 18.44 -3.26 -26.99
CA ASP A 150 18.27 -3.12 -25.55
C ASP A 150 19.42 -2.29 -24.94
N LEU A 151 19.12 -1.45 -23.96
CA LEU A 151 20.10 -0.72 -23.15
C LEU A 151 21.05 -1.65 -22.36
N GLN A 152 20.70 -2.93 -22.19
CA GLN A 152 21.59 -3.94 -21.63
C GLN A 152 22.72 -4.33 -22.59
N HIS A 153 22.53 -4.16 -23.91
CA HIS A 153 23.55 -4.47 -24.89
C HIS A 153 24.66 -3.39 -24.85
N PRO A 154 25.92 -3.75 -24.53
CA PRO A 154 26.99 -2.76 -24.30
C PRO A 154 27.22 -1.81 -25.48
N LYS A 155 27.20 -2.34 -26.70
CA LYS A 155 27.39 -1.55 -27.92
C LYS A 155 26.25 -0.56 -28.16
N TYR A 156 24.99 -0.98 -27.98
CA TYR A 156 23.84 -0.09 -28.13
C TYR A 156 23.85 1.00 -27.07
N ARG A 157 24.14 0.62 -25.82
CA ARG A 157 24.26 1.57 -24.72
C ARG A 157 25.32 2.64 -24.98
N HIS A 158 26.45 2.27 -25.59
CA HIS A 158 27.49 3.22 -25.97
C HIS A 158 26.98 4.24 -27.02
N GLU A 159 26.33 3.78 -28.09
CA GLU A 159 25.73 4.63 -29.12
C GLU A 159 24.66 5.57 -28.54
N ILE A 160 23.80 5.04 -27.66
CA ILE A 160 22.77 5.83 -26.96
C ILE A 160 23.39 6.85 -26.00
N ASN A 161 24.50 6.52 -25.34
CA ASN A 161 25.21 7.46 -24.48
C ASN A 161 25.73 8.65 -25.28
N ALA A 162 26.43 8.41 -26.39
CA ALA A 162 26.95 9.46 -27.26
C ALA A 162 25.82 10.37 -27.79
N LEU A 163 24.72 9.76 -28.25
CA LEU A 163 23.55 10.50 -28.72
C LEU A 163 22.89 11.32 -27.60
N ALA A 164 22.63 10.70 -26.44
CA ALA A 164 21.98 11.37 -25.32
C ALA A 164 22.83 12.51 -24.76
N ALA A 165 24.15 12.37 -24.76
CA ALA A 165 25.09 13.42 -24.38
C ALA A 165 25.01 14.61 -25.34
N ARG A 166 25.03 14.34 -26.66
CA ARG A 166 24.85 15.36 -27.70
C ARG A 166 23.53 16.12 -27.56
N LEU A 167 22.42 15.41 -27.35
CA LEU A 167 21.08 16.02 -27.17
C LEU A 167 20.94 16.86 -25.88
N ARG A 168 21.78 16.57 -24.87
CA ARG A 168 21.81 17.29 -23.59
C ARG A 168 22.87 18.39 -23.54
N GLY A 169 23.76 18.45 -24.52
CA GLY A 169 24.91 19.36 -24.51
C GLY A 169 25.95 19.01 -23.44
N LEU A 170 26.09 17.71 -23.13
CA LEU A 170 27.04 17.18 -22.15
C LEU A 170 28.14 16.39 -22.88
N ASN A 171 29.28 16.17 -22.23
CA ASN A 171 30.24 15.20 -22.75
C ASN A 171 29.75 13.77 -22.48
N PRO A 172 30.04 12.80 -23.38
CA PRO A 172 29.68 11.39 -23.17
C PRO A 172 30.19 10.81 -21.84
N GLU A 173 31.41 11.20 -21.42
CA GLU A 173 32.03 10.77 -20.16
C GLU A 173 31.24 11.27 -18.94
N ASP A 174 30.85 12.55 -18.92
CA ASP A 174 30.04 13.14 -17.85
C ASP A 174 28.69 12.40 -17.69
N LEU A 175 28.11 11.96 -18.81
CA LEU A 175 26.82 11.27 -18.81
C LEU A 175 26.92 9.83 -18.29
N ASN A 176 28.03 9.12 -18.56
CA ASN A 176 28.29 7.80 -17.99
C ASN A 176 28.41 7.88 -16.45
N ASP A 177 29.09 8.90 -15.95
CA ASP A 177 29.22 9.13 -14.51
C ASP A 177 27.88 9.45 -13.85
N GLU A 178 27.06 10.26 -14.51
CA GLU A 178 25.73 10.61 -14.05
C GLU A 178 24.78 9.41 -14.08
N GLU A 179 24.87 8.55 -15.09
CA GLU A 179 24.14 7.27 -15.14
C GLU A 179 24.47 6.37 -13.94
N ILE A 180 25.77 6.18 -13.65
CA ILE A 180 26.21 5.36 -12.52
C ILE A 180 25.72 5.96 -11.19
N ARG A 181 25.70 7.29 -11.07
CA ARG A 181 25.24 7.99 -9.87
C ARG A 181 23.73 7.84 -9.67
N VAL A 182 22.93 8.06 -10.71
CA VAL A 182 21.47 7.91 -10.67
C VAL A 182 21.11 6.45 -10.39
N PHE A 183 21.76 5.49 -11.06
CA PHE A 183 21.50 4.06 -10.85
C PHE A 183 21.75 3.63 -9.41
N ARG A 184 22.90 4.01 -8.82
CA ARG A 184 23.22 3.72 -7.41
C ARG A 184 22.24 4.36 -6.44
N ARG A 185 21.84 5.61 -6.68
CA ARG A 185 20.84 6.30 -5.86
C ARG A 185 19.48 5.61 -5.92
N ASN A 186 19.06 5.14 -7.10
CA ASN A 186 17.77 4.46 -7.28
C ASN A 186 17.73 3.13 -6.54
N ILE A 187 18.80 2.34 -6.62
CA ILE A 187 18.90 1.08 -5.88
C ILE A 187 18.86 1.35 -4.37
N ARG A 188 19.56 2.40 -3.89
CA ARG A 188 19.52 2.77 -2.47
C ARG A 188 18.11 3.14 -2.01
N LEU A 189 17.44 4.04 -2.72
CA LEU A 189 16.06 4.46 -2.39
C LEU A 189 15.07 3.29 -2.43
N ARG A 190 15.21 2.39 -3.42
CA ARG A 190 14.40 1.17 -3.50
C ARG A 190 14.63 0.28 -2.27
N ASN A 191 15.89 0.05 -1.91
CA ASN A 191 16.24 -0.80 -0.78
C ASN A 191 15.81 -0.18 0.57
N GLU A 192 15.93 1.14 0.72
CA GLU A 192 15.42 1.89 1.88
C GLU A 192 13.90 1.75 2.00
N ALA A 193 13.16 1.91 0.89
CA ALA A 193 11.70 1.73 0.89
C ALA A 193 11.28 0.30 1.28
N ILE A 194 11.98 -0.72 0.74
CA ILE A 194 11.76 -2.12 1.11
C ILE A 194 12.03 -2.33 2.60
N ALA A 195 13.12 -1.77 3.14
CA ALA A 195 13.46 -1.89 4.55
C ALA A 195 12.39 -1.25 5.46
N VAL A 196 11.87 -0.07 5.10
CA VAL A 196 10.77 0.58 5.84
C VAL A 196 9.50 -0.27 5.80
N LEU A 197 9.14 -0.81 4.64
CA LEU A 197 7.97 -1.68 4.50
C LEU A 197 8.10 -2.95 5.35
N LEU A 198 9.28 -3.58 5.36
CA LEU A 198 9.56 -4.74 6.20
C LEU A 198 9.52 -4.40 7.68
N ALA A 199 10.04 -3.24 8.08
CA ALA A 199 9.96 -2.78 9.46
C ALA A 199 8.52 -2.53 9.90
N MET A 200 7.70 -1.86 9.08
CA MET A 200 6.27 -1.66 9.35
C MET A 200 5.51 -2.99 9.45
N LEU A 201 5.82 -3.94 8.56
CA LEU A 201 5.24 -5.29 8.62
C LEU A 201 5.62 -5.99 9.93
N GLY A 202 6.89 -5.90 10.34
CA GLY A 202 7.38 -6.46 11.59
C GLY A 202 6.67 -5.87 12.81
N VAL A 203 6.47 -4.54 12.84
CA VAL A 203 5.71 -3.86 13.91
C VAL A 203 4.25 -4.33 13.95
N SER A 204 3.60 -4.46 12.78
CA SER A 204 2.21 -4.93 12.68
C SER A 204 2.04 -6.36 13.22
N VAL A 205 2.95 -7.26 12.80
CA VAL A 205 2.97 -8.64 13.29
C VAL A 205 3.22 -8.68 14.80
N GLY A 206 4.20 -7.92 15.29
CA GLY A 206 4.50 -7.82 16.72
C GLY A 206 3.32 -7.30 17.56
N ALA A 207 2.62 -6.27 17.08
CA ALA A 207 1.44 -5.73 17.74
C ALA A 207 0.30 -6.76 17.83
N THR A 208 0.14 -7.60 16.81
CA THR A 208 -0.87 -8.67 16.80
C THR A 208 -0.56 -9.73 17.84
N PHE A 209 0.70 -10.17 17.95
CA PHE A 209 1.11 -11.11 19.00
C PHE A 209 0.91 -10.53 20.41
N TRP A 210 1.28 -9.27 20.63
CA TRP A 210 1.09 -8.60 21.91
C TRP A 210 -0.39 -8.46 22.29
N ALA A 211 -1.26 -8.13 21.33
CA ALA A 211 -2.71 -8.02 21.57
C ALA A 211 -3.35 -9.37 21.93
N LEU A 212 -2.90 -10.47 21.32
CA LEU A 212 -3.38 -11.81 21.65
C LEU A 212 -2.96 -12.25 23.05
N ASP A 213 -1.76 -11.86 23.50
CA ASP A 213 -1.26 -12.18 24.83
C ASP A 213 -2.02 -11.37 25.91
N ALA A 214 -2.19 -10.07 25.68
CA ALA A 214 -2.98 -9.20 26.55
C ALA A 214 -4.45 -9.67 26.68
N GLN A 215 -5.02 -10.23 25.62
CA GLN A 215 -6.37 -10.80 25.68
C GLN A 215 -6.43 -12.03 26.59
N ARG A 216 -5.41 -12.88 26.57
CA ARG A 216 -5.35 -14.08 27.44
C ARG A 216 -5.29 -13.69 28.91
N GLU A 217 -4.44 -12.73 29.26
CA GLU A 217 -4.35 -12.21 30.64
C GLU A 217 -5.68 -11.59 31.11
N ALA A 218 -6.36 -10.86 30.22
CA ALA A 218 -7.67 -10.28 30.52
C ALA A 218 -8.74 -11.37 30.75
N GLU A 219 -8.75 -12.42 29.94
CA GLU A 219 -9.67 -13.55 30.11
C GLU A 219 -9.41 -14.32 31.41
N GLU A 220 -8.14 -14.57 31.77
CA GLU A 220 -7.77 -15.22 33.03
C GLU A 220 -8.24 -14.40 34.24
N SER A 221 -7.97 -13.09 34.25
CA SER A 221 -8.41 -12.22 35.35
C SER A 221 -9.94 -12.14 35.48
N ALA A 222 -10.67 -12.17 34.37
CA ALA A 222 -12.14 -12.19 34.37
C ALA A 222 -12.69 -13.52 34.92
N VAL A 223 -12.06 -14.64 34.57
CA VAL A 223 -12.42 -15.97 35.09
C VAL A 223 -12.17 -16.06 36.59
N GLU A 224 -11.04 -15.53 37.08
CA GLU A 224 -10.73 -15.50 38.50
C GLU A 224 -11.72 -14.63 39.30
N ALA A 225 -12.06 -13.45 38.80
CA ALA A 225 -13.05 -12.57 39.42
C ALA A 225 -14.42 -13.24 39.54
N LEU A 226 -14.90 -13.91 38.48
CA LEU A 226 -16.14 -14.69 38.51
C LEU A 226 -16.08 -15.84 39.52
N ARG A 227 -14.92 -16.51 39.63
CA ARG A 227 -14.73 -17.60 40.58
C ARG A 227 -14.81 -17.09 42.02
N GLN A 228 -14.18 -15.95 42.32
CA GLN A 228 -14.23 -15.33 43.64
C GLN A 228 -15.66 -14.88 43.98
N GLN A 229 -16.38 -14.28 43.03
CA GLN A 229 -17.77 -13.88 43.23
C GLN A 229 -18.65 -15.09 43.58
N LYS A 230 -18.55 -16.19 42.81
CA LYS A 230 -19.31 -17.41 43.09
C LYS A 230 -18.98 -18.02 44.45
N ILE A 231 -17.70 -17.98 44.85
CA ILE A 231 -17.28 -18.45 46.18
C ILE A 231 -17.87 -17.55 47.27
N ALA A 232 -17.87 -16.23 47.09
CA ALA A 232 -18.44 -15.28 48.04
C ALA A 232 -19.96 -15.45 48.17
N GLU A 233 -20.67 -15.61 47.05
CA GLU A 233 -22.12 -15.88 47.03
C GLU A 233 -22.47 -17.18 47.73
N LYS A 234 -21.71 -18.25 47.48
CA LYS A 234 -21.90 -19.53 48.17
C LYS A 234 -21.66 -19.40 49.67
N ASN A 235 -20.56 -18.76 50.08
CA ASN A 235 -20.26 -18.54 51.49
C ASN A 235 -21.34 -17.71 52.20
N LEU A 236 -21.95 -16.74 51.50
CA LEU A 236 -23.05 -15.96 52.04
C LEU A 236 -24.32 -16.80 52.19
N ALA A 237 -24.65 -17.61 51.19
CA ALA A 237 -25.79 -18.53 51.25
C ALA A 237 -25.65 -19.54 52.40
N ASP A 238 -24.48 -20.16 52.55
CA ASP A 238 -24.18 -21.11 53.63
C ASP A 238 -24.31 -20.44 55.01
N ARG A 239 -23.88 -19.17 55.14
CA ARG A 239 -24.06 -18.40 56.39
C ARG A 239 -25.52 -18.12 56.71
N ILE A 240 -26.30 -17.69 55.71
CA ILE A 240 -27.74 -17.44 55.89
C ILE A 240 -28.46 -18.72 56.29
N GLU A 241 -28.12 -19.85 55.67
CA GLU A 241 -28.69 -21.15 56.01
C GLU A 241 -28.33 -21.56 57.45
N GLN A 242 -27.07 -21.41 57.86
CA GLN A 242 -26.64 -21.68 59.23
C GLN A 242 -27.34 -20.79 60.27
N GLU A 243 -27.51 -19.50 59.99
CA GLU A 243 -28.25 -18.58 60.87
C GLU A 243 -29.72 -18.95 60.95
N THR A 244 -30.34 -19.26 59.82
CA THR A 244 -31.75 -19.68 59.75
C THR A 244 -31.97 -20.98 60.55
N GLN A 245 -31.07 -21.95 60.42
CA GLN A 245 -31.12 -23.20 61.19
C GLN A 245 -30.98 -22.96 62.69
N LYS A 246 -30.06 -22.08 63.12
CA LYS A 246 -29.92 -21.69 64.53
C LYS A 246 -31.20 -21.06 65.08
N GLU A 247 -31.83 -20.19 64.29
CA GLU A 247 -33.07 -19.51 64.70
C GLU A 247 -34.27 -20.47 64.75
N ARG A 248 -34.34 -21.46 63.85
CA ARG A 248 -35.31 -22.57 63.95
C ARG A 248 -35.15 -23.36 65.25
N LEU A 249 -33.92 -23.69 65.63
CA LEU A 249 -33.65 -24.38 66.90
C LEU A 249 -34.00 -23.50 68.12
N ASN A 250 -33.71 -22.20 68.07
CA ASN A 250 -34.09 -21.25 69.12
C ASN A 250 -35.62 -21.15 69.25
N PHE A 251 -36.35 -21.11 68.14
CA PHE A 251 -37.81 -21.12 68.13
C PHE A 251 -38.34 -22.35 68.86
N ASP A 252 -37.90 -23.54 68.48
CA ASP A 252 -38.34 -24.79 69.10
C ASP A 252 -38.01 -24.83 70.60
N ARG A 253 -36.83 -24.34 70.99
CA ARG A 253 -36.44 -24.21 72.39
C ARG A 253 -37.33 -23.25 73.16
N TYR A 254 -37.68 -22.09 72.59
CA TYR A 254 -38.56 -21.13 73.24
C TYR A 254 -39.98 -21.66 73.40
N VAL A 255 -40.53 -22.33 72.38
CA VAL A 255 -41.85 -22.98 72.47
C VAL A 255 -41.85 -24.07 73.54
N SER A 256 -40.84 -24.94 73.54
CA SER A 256 -40.72 -26.02 74.54
C SER A 256 -40.58 -25.49 75.97
N ASN A 257 -39.74 -24.49 76.19
CA ASN A 257 -39.63 -23.85 77.50
C ASN A 257 -40.96 -23.21 77.92
N GLY A 258 -41.65 -22.54 77.00
CA GLY A 258 -42.99 -21.98 77.24
C GLY A 258 -44.01 -23.05 77.67
N ASP A 259 -44.00 -24.22 77.01
CA ASP A 259 -44.87 -25.35 77.34
C ASP A 259 -44.60 -25.89 78.75
N VAL A 260 -43.32 -26.02 79.13
CA VAL A 260 -42.92 -26.46 80.48
C VAL A 260 -43.51 -25.53 81.54
N PHE A 261 -43.34 -24.21 81.38
CA PHE A 261 -43.87 -23.23 82.35
C PHE A 261 -45.40 -23.18 82.36
N ALA A 262 -46.05 -23.29 81.20
CA ALA A 262 -47.51 -23.34 81.09
C ALA A 262 -48.09 -24.56 81.82
N ASN A 263 -47.42 -25.72 81.74
CA ASN A 263 -47.83 -26.93 82.44
C ASN A 263 -47.64 -26.84 83.96
N SER A 264 -46.64 -26.07 84.43
CA SER A 264 -46.45 -25.79 85.87
C SER A 264 -47.38 -24.72 86.45
N GLY A 265 -48.17 -24.03 85.62
CA GLY A 265 -49.11 -22.99 86.05
C GLY A 265 -48.57 -21.55 86.04
N ASP A 266 -47.29 -21.36 85.67
CA ASP A 266 -46.61 -20.06 85.60
C ASP A 266 -46.80 -19.40 84.22
N PHE A 267 -48.03 -18.96 83.94
CA PHE A 267 -48.39 -18.41 82.62
C PHE A 267 -47.69 -17.10 82.27
N SER A 268 -47.20 -16.34 83.25
CA SER A 268 -46.45 -15.09 83.02
C SER A 268 -45.07 -15.32 82.41
N ILE A 269 -44.39 -16.39 82.84
CA ILE A 269 -43.09 -16.79 82.31
C ILE A 269 -43.29 -17.49 80.95
N ALA A 270 -44.31 -18.35 80.84
CA ALA A 270 -44.68 -18.99 79.57
C ALA A 270 -44.95 -17.96 78.46
N LEU A 271 -45.70 -16.90 78.76
CA LEU A 271 -45.99 -15.81 77.82
C LEU A 271 -44.71 -15.15 77.26
N ARG A 272 -43.71 -14.90 78.11
CA ARG A 272 -42.43 -14.30 77.66
C ARG A 272 -41.68 -15.22 76.70
N TYR A 273 -41.72 -16.52 76.92
CA TYR A 273 -41.10 -17.49 76.01
C TYR A 273 -41.84 -17.58 74.67
N TYR A 274 -43.18 -17.58 74.68
CA TYR A 274 -43.95 -17.55 73.43
C TYR A 274 -43.77 -16.24 72.65
N GLN A 275 -43.67 -15.08 73.32
CA GLN A 275 -43.36 -13.81 72.68
C GLN A 275 -41.96 -13.82 72.03
N LYS A 276 -40.97 -14.48 72.63
CA LYS A 276 -39.66 -14.68 72.01
C LYS A 276 -39.72 -15.58 70.78
N ALA A 277 -40.53 -16.65 70.83
CA ALA A 277 -40.77 -17.47 69.65
C ALA A 277 -41.48 -16.69 68.52
N ASP A 278 -42.46 -15.85 68.86
CA ASP A 278 -43.20 -15.01 67.91
C ASP A 278 -42.28 -13.98 67.23
N SER A 279 -41.32 -13.41 67.97
CA SER A 279 -40.30 -12.51 67.40
C SER A 279 -39.44 -13.16 66.32
N ILE A 280 -39.22 -14.48 66.37
CA ILE A 280 -38.48 -15.23 65.35
C ILE A 280 -39.34 -15.40 64.09
N LEU A 281 -40.66 -15.63 64.23
CA LEU A 281 -41.58 -15.71 63.08
C LEU A 281 -41.64 -14.40 62.30
N LEU A 282 -41.59 -13.26 62.99
CA LEU A 282 -41.56 -11.94 62.36
C LEU A 282 -40.26 -11.67 61.60
N LYS A 283 -39.13 -12.25 62.06
CA LYS A 283 -37.81 -12.11 61.42
C LYS A 283 -37.66 -13.00 60.17
N PHE A 284 -38.39 -14.12 60.11
CA PHE A 284 -38.34 -15.08 59.00
C PHE A 284 -39.78 -15.39 58.50
N PRO A 285 -40.46 -14.41 57.86
CA PRO A 285 -41.86 -14.54 57.47
C PRO A 285 -42.11 -15.59 56.38
N ASP A 286 -41.09 -15.87 55.55
CA ASP A 286 -41.18 -16.77 54.39
C ASP A 286 -40.62 -18.17 54.66
N ASP A 287 -40.19 -18.47 55.89
CA ASP A 287 -39.62 -19.77 56.24
C ASP A 287 -40.74 -20.84 56.33
N PRO A 288 -40.75 -21.87 55.45
CA PRO A 288 -41.85 -22.84 55.40
C PRO A 288 -42.03 -23.65 56.69
N GLN A 289 -40.94 -23.94 57.42
CA GLN A 289 -40.99 -24.75 58.63
C GLN A 289 -41.51 -23.95 59.83
N LEU A 290 -41.19 -22.66 59.88
CA LEU A 290 -41.70 -21.75 60.89
C LEU A 290 -43.16 -21.37 60.64
N LEU A 291 -43.53 -21.14 59.37
CA LEU A 291 -44.91 -20.87 58.95
C LEU A 291 -45.87 -21.99 59.36
N ALA A 292 -45.48 -23.25 59.20
CA ALA A 292 -46.28 -24.40 59.63
C ALA A 292 -46.58 -24.42 61.13
N LYS A 293 -45.75 -23.76 61.95
CA LYS A 293 -45.88 -23.71 63.43
C LYS A 293 -46.57 -22.43 63.93
N LYS A 294 -46.85 -21.47 63.04
CA LYS A 294 -47.39 -20.15 63.39
C LYS A 294 -48.75 -20.21 64.08
N GLU A 295 -49.69 -20.97 63.53
CA GLU A 295 -51.05 -21.09 64.09
C GLU A 295 -51.04 -21.73 65.48
N ALA A 296 -50.24 -22.78 65.66
CA ALA A 296 -50.07 -23.45 66.94
C ALA A 296 -49.50 -22.51 68.01
N LEU A 297 -48.51 -21.67 67.66
CA LEU A 297 -47.96 -20.69 68.59
C LEU A 297 -49.00 -19.62 68.95
N ALA A 298 -49.78 -19.11 67.99
CA ALA A 298 -50.80 -18.09 68.23
C ALA A 298 -51.85 -18.58 69.24
N GLN A 299 -52.26 -19.85 69.15
CA GLN A 299 -53.16 -20.47 70.14
C GLN A 299 -52.53 -20.50 71.55
N LYS A 300 -51.26 -20.92 71.66
CA LYS A 300 -50.53 -20.94 72.94
C LYS A 300 -50.38 -19.54 73.55
N LEU A 301 -50.13 -18.53 72.71
CA LEU A 301 -49.95 -17.14 73.11
C LEU A 301 -51.26 -16.55 73.66
N ASN A 302 -52.38 -16.76 72.96
CA ASN A 302 -53.71 -16.34 73.40
C ASN A 302 -54.14 -17.04 74.70
N LEU A 303 -53.86 -18.34 74.84
CA LEU A 303 -54.16 -19.10 76.06
C LEU A 303 -53.36 -18.59 77.26
N ALA A 304 -52.05 -18.36 77.08
CA ALA A 304 -51.20 -17.84 78.15
C ALA A 304 -51.61 -16.43 78.58
N LEU A 305 -51.99 -15.56 77.63
CA LEU A 305 -52.54 -14.21 77.89
C LEU A 305 -53.84 -14.27 78.71
N ALA A 306 -54.78 -15.12 78.32
CA ALA A 306 -56.05 -15.25 79.04
C ALA A 306 -55.83 -15.69 80.49
N LYS A 307 -54.98 -16.72 80.71
CA LYS A 307 -54.72 -17.26 82.05
C LYS A 307 -53.90 -16.33 82.96
N THR A 308 -53.02 -15.51 82.41
CA THR A 308 -52.31 -14.48 83.20
C THR A 308 -53.24 -13.36 83.68
N GLN A 309 -54.27 -13.03 82.91
CA GLN A 309 -55.27 -12.04 83.31
C GLN A 309 -56.21 -12.55 84.40
N THR A 310 -56.43 -13.86 84.51
CA THR A 310 -57.28 -14.49 85.53
C THR A 310 -56.57 -14.74 86.87
N GLN A 311 -55.23 -14.68 86.91
CA GLN A 311 -54.41 -14.87 88.12
C GLN A 311 -54.10 -13.55 88.88
N ARG A 312 -54.66 -12.41 88.43
CA ARG A 312 -54.62 -11.12 89.14
C ARG A 312 -55.90 -10.91 89.93
#